data_AF-A0A0V0X4A2-F1
#
_entry.id   AF-A0A0V0X4A2-F1
#
_cell.length_a   1.000
_cell.length_b   1.000
_cell.length_c   1.000
_cell.angle_alpha   90.00
_cell.angle_beta   90.00
_cell.angle_gamma   90.00
#
_symmetry.space_group_name_H-M   'P 1'
#
loop_
_entity.id
_entity.type
_entity.pdbx_description
1 polymer ?
#
loop_
_entity_poly.entity_id
_entity_poly.type
_entity_poly.pdbx_seq_one_letter_code
_entity_poly.pdbx_strand_id
1 'polypeptide(L)'
;MRLLIFSLLCTLIFFHAKGGKLLIGRPLSMNAREAILNYHNKLRQDLANGKVHGQPKAVNMQKLKWSKALAAKAFAWASKCNYEHSDLKSYCGTAGFYNVGENIAYASISNENIEDESEVIRLMKETAQDWWDEYKHYRYDTRGCNRVCSHYTQMASATVHKVGCAFTVCQPLSGVGWSGRAYFMVCNYGNGDNWSDRPPYITGSEMKCPPTYATVENGLCSGRRKLPKHLCKDVKSEKDCQFWKNSGNCKKCGNYFYRFMRENCPATCGVCKAKK
;
A
#
# COMPACT_ATOMS: atom_id res chain seq x y z
N MET A 1 7.51 -31.14 63.32
CA MET A 1 7.11 -31.53 61.96
C MET A 1 6.03 -30.56 61.47
N ARG A 2 6.40 -29.45 60.82
CA ARG A 2 5.46 -28.49 60.22
C ARG A 2 5.70 -28.51 58.71
N LEU A 3 4.76 -29.10 57.96
CA LEU A 3 4.74 -29.04 56.51
C LEU A 3 4.40 -27.62 56.08
N LEU A 4 5.31 -26.97 55.35
CA LEU A 4 5.03 -25.74 54.62
C LEU A 4 4.47 -26.13 53.24
N ILE A 5 3.18 -25.84 53.03
CA ILE A 5 2.50 -25.96 51.75
C ILE A 5 2.96 -24.77 50.89
N PHE A 6 3.79 -25.03 49.88
CA PHE A 6 4.05 -24.05 48.83
C PHE A 6 2.84 -23.99 47.91
N SER A 7 2.01 -22.94 48.04
CA SER A 7 1.00 -22.65 47.02
C SER A 7 1.70 -22.11 45.78
N LEU A 8 1.57 -22.85 44.68
CA LEU A 8 2.01 -22.40 43.36
C LEU A 8 1.03 -21.30 42.91
N LEU A 9 1.32 -20.05 43.26
CA LEU A 9 0.65 -18.90 42.65
C LEU A 9 1.05 -18.84 41.18
N CYS A 10 0.20 -19.41 40.33
CA CYS A 10 0.26 -19.25 38.89
C CYS A 10 -0.05 -17.78 38.56
N THR A 11 0.97 -16.91 38.62
CA THR A 11 0.87 -15.56 38.09
C THR A 11 0.72 -15.67 36.58
N LEU A 12 -0.52 -15.57 36.10
CA LEU A 12 -0.82 -15.24 34.73
C LEU A 12 -0.10 -13.93 34.41
N ILE A 13 1.06 -14.02 33.75
CA ILE A 13 1.70 -12.87 33.12
C ILE A 13 0.79 -12.47 31.98
N PHE A 14 -0.18 -11.59 32.28
CA PHE A 14 -0.86 -10.83 31.25
C PHE A 14 0.20 -9.95 30.59
N PHE A 15 0.71 -10.39 29.45
CA PHE A 15 1.27 -9.46 28.47
C PHE A 15 0.14 -8.50 28.09
N HIS A 16 0.02 -7.39 28.83
CA HIS A 16 -0.77 -6.25 28.39
C HIS A 16 -0.20 -5.85 27.02
N ALA A 17 -0.97 -6.06 25.96
CA ALA A 17 -0.63 -5.53 24.66
C ALA A 17 -0.39 -4.03 24.83
N LYS A 18 0.81 -3.56 24.53
CA LYS A 18 1.26 -2.16 24.65
C LYS A 18 0.58 -1.23 23.63
N GLY A 19 -0.68 -1.51 23.25
CA GLY A 19 -1.46 -0.70 22.34
C GLY A 19 -2.17 0.43 23.05
N GLY A 20 -2.38 1.54 22.35
CA GLY A 20 -3.25 2.61 22.79
C GLY A 20 -4.71 2.17 22.85
N LYS A 21 -5.60 3.05 23.33
CA LYS A 21 -7.05 2.76 23.39
C LYS A 21 -7.75 3.32 22.16
N LEU A 22 -8.45 2.46 21.43
CA LEU A 22 -9.34 2.86 20.34
C LEU A 22 -10.56 3.62 20.90
N LEU A 23 -10.76 4.85 20.44
CA LEU A 23 -11.94 5.66 20.76
C LEU A 23 -12.97 5.61 19.63
N ILE A 24 -12.52 5.80 18.39
CA ILE A 24 -13.37 5.76 17.20
C ILE A 24 -12.70 4.86 16.17
N GLY A 25 -13.38 3.77 15.83
CA GLY A 25 -12.95 2.86 14.79
C GLY A 25 -14.15 2.22 14.13
N ARG A 26 -14.46 2.68 12.92
CA ARG A 26 -15.45 2.04 12.05
C ARG A 26 -14.90 1.93 10.64
N PRO A 27 -15.32 0.91 9.86
CA PRO A 27 -15.04 0.88 8.44
C PRO A 27 -15.52 2.20 7.80
N LEU A 28 -14.69 2.80 6.96
CA LEU A 28 -15.05 4.02 6.22
C LEU A 28 -16.36 3.82 5.46
N SER A 29 -17.20 4.86 5.37
CA SER A 29 -18.40 4.87 4.53
C SER A 29 -18.04 4.77 3.04
N MET A 30 -19.04 4.58 2.17
CA MET A 30 -18.80 4.62 0.73
C MET A 30 -18.29 5.99 0.27
N ASN A 31 -18.88 7.07 0.77
CA ASN A 31 -18.48 8.43 0.45
C ASN A 31 -17.02 8.70 0.84
N ALA A 32 -16.61 8.31 2.06
CA ALA A 32 -15.23 8.51 2.51
C ALA A 32 -14.22 7.68 1.68
N ARG A 33 -14.59 6.43 1.34
CA ARG A 33 -13.76 5.57 0.45
C ARG A 33 -13.59 6.19 -0.93
N GLU A 34 -14.66 6.71 -1.52
CA GLU A 34 -14.62 7.35 -2.84
C GLU A 34 -13.83 8.65 -2.78
N ALA A 35 -14.03 9.47 -1.76
CA ALA A 35 -13.33 10.73 -1.60
C ALA A 35 -11.80 10.54 -1.54
N ILE A 36 -11.31 9.61 -0.71
CA ILE A 36 -9.87 9.36 -0.60
C ILE A 36 -9.30 8.65 -1.85
N LEU A 37 -10.06 7.74 -2.47
CA LEU A 37 -9.65 7.09 -3.71
C LEU A 37 -9.52 8.09 -4.87
N ASN A 38 -10.52 8.96 -5.02
CA ASN A 38 -10.54 9.99 -6.05
C ASN A 38 -9.41 10.99 -5.84
N TYR A 39 -9.11 11.33 -4.59
CA TYR A 39 -7.98 12.20 -4.28
C TYR A 39 -6.63 11.58 -4.68
N HIS A 40 -6.39 10.30 -4.36
CA HIS A 40 -5.19 9.60 -4.84
C HIS A 40 -5.11 9.57 -6.36
N ASN A 41 -6.22 9.29 -7.04
CA ASN A 41 -6.26 9.26 -8.50
C ASN A 41 -6.04 10.65 -9.11
N LYS A 42 -6.54 11.73 -8.50
CA LYS A 42 -6.28 13.10 -8.91
C LYS A 42 -4.78 13.41 -8.87
N LEU A 43 -4.10 13.09 -7.77
CA LEU A 43 -2.66 13.32 -7.63
C LEU A 43 -1.86 12.55 -8.67
N ARG A 44 -2.18 11.27 -8.87
CA ARG A 44 -1.59 10.42 -9.92
C ARG A 44 -1.86 10.95 -11.32
N GLN A 45 -3.05 11.49 -11.55
CA GLN A 45 -3.43 12.13 -12.81
C GLN A 45 -2.64 13.41 -13.05
N ASP A 46 -2.45 14.24 -12.02
CA ASP A 46 -1.66 15.47 -12.13
C ASP A 46 -0.19 15.13 -12.48
N LEU A 47 0.37 14.08 -11.88
CA LEU A 47 1.69 13.55 -12.26
C LEU A 47 1.73 13.00 -13.69
N ALA A 48 0.74 12.21 -14.09
CA ALA A 48 0.65 11.66 -15.44
C ALA A 48 0.40 12.72 -16.52
N ASN A 49 -0.07 13.90 -16.14
CA ASN A 49 -0.23 15.04 -17.03
C ASN A 49 0.91 16.06 -16.93
N GLY A 50 1.97 15.77 -16.17
CA GLY A 50 3.14 16.65 -16.04
C GLY A 50 2.89 17.92 -15.23
N LYS A 51 1.89 17.92 -14.33
CA LYS A 51 1.50 19.07 -13.51
C LYS A 51 2.20 19.11 -12.14
N VAL A 52 2.99 18.10 -11.81
CA VAL A 52 3.74 18.04 -10.54
C VAL A 52 5.11 18.65 -10.76
N HIS A 53 5.35 19.80 -10.16
CA HIS A 53 6.61 20.53 -10.31
C HIS A 53 7.82 19.65 -9.94
N GLY A 54 8.86 19.67 -10.77
CA GLY A 54 10.12 18.98 -10.47
C GLY A 54 10.06 17.46 -10.62
N GLN A 55 8.93 16.92 -11.10
CA GLN A 55 8.74 15.50 -11.38
C GLN A 55 8.42 15.32 -12.87
N PRO A 56 9.09 14.40 -13.57
CA PRO A 56 8.79 14.16 -14.98
C PRO A 56 7.42 13.49 -15.15
N LYS A 57 6.80 13.72 -16.31
CA LYS A 57 5.48 13.15 -16.64
C LYS A 57 5.52 11.62 -16.60
N ALA A 58 4.58 11.01 -15.89
CA ALA A 58 4.41 9.55 -15.89
C ALA A 58 3.63 9.07 -17.12
N VAL A 59 4.11 8.01 -17.78
CA VAL A 59 3.46 7.47 -19.00
C VAL A 59 2.86 6.07 -18.84
N ASN A 60 2.99 5.45 -17.67
CA ASN A 60 2.43 4.13 -17.37
C ASN A 60 1.54 4.11 -16.11
N MET A 61 1.12 5.28 -15.64
CA MET A 61 0.45 5.45 -14.35
C MET A 61 -0.92 4.79 -14.31
N GLN A 62 -1.11 3.75 -13.50
CA GLN A 62 -2.40 3.07 -13.39
C GLN A 62 -3.42 3.85 -12.55
N LYS A 63 -4.70 3.84 -12.95
CA LYS A 63 -5.83 4.31 -12.15
C LYS A 63 -6.08 3.34 -10.99
N LEU A 64 -6.05 3.84 -9.76
CA LEU A 64 -6.31 3.04 -8.57
C LEU A 64 -7.78 2.66 -8.47
N LYS A 65 -8.02 1.48 -7.88
CA LYS A 65 -9.34 1.01 -7.47
C LYS A 65 -9.37 0.71 -5.98
N TRP A 66 -10.52 0.91 -5.34
CA TRP A 66 -10.68 0.54 -3.94
C TRP A 66 -10.59 -0.99 -3.75
N SER A 67 -9.93 -1.42 -2.68
CA SER A 67 -9.89 -2.81 -2.24
C SER A 67 -10.40 -2.94 -0.82
N LYS A 68 -11.59 -3.54 -0.67
CA LYS A 68 -12.18 -3.84 0.64
C LYS A 68 -11.26 -4.71 1.51
N ALA A 69 -10.55 -5.66 0.91
CA ALA A 69 -9.62 -6.53 1.65
C ALA A 69 -8.38 -5.78 2.17
N LEU A 70 -7.83 -4.83 1.40
CA LEU A 70 -6.72 -4.00 1.87
C LEU A 70 -7.18 -3.03 2.97
N ALA A 71 -8.37 -2.45 2.82
CA ALA A 71 -8.99 -1.58 3.82
C ALA A 71 -9.28 -2.34 5.13
N ALA A 72 -9.72 -3.59 5.05
CA ALA A 72 -9.93 -4.43 6.23
C ALA A 72 -8.62 -4.70 7.00
N LYS A 73 -7.52 -4.96 6.28
CA LYS A 73 -6.19 -5.08 6.90
C LYS A 73 -5.73 -3.76 7.53
N ALA A 74 -5.91 -2.64 6.83
CA ALA A 74 -5.57 -1.31 7.33
C ALA A 74 -6.35 -0.98 8.62
N PHE A 75 -7.66 -1.28 8.63
CA PHE A 75 -8.51 -1.05 9.78
C PHE A 75 -8.12 -1.92 10.97
N ALA A 76 -7.88 -3.22 10.74
CA ALA A 76 -7.43 -4.13 11.79
C ALA A 76 -6.10 -3.70 12.41
N TRP A 77 -5.19 -3.12 11.62
CA TRP A 77 -3.94 -2.58 12.12
C TRP A 77 -4.13 -1.27 12.89
N ALA A 78 -4.79 -0.29 12.27
CA ALA A 78 -5.05 1.03 12.87
C ALA A 78 -5.84 0.94 14.19
N SER A 79 -6.70 -0.08 14.33
CA SER A 79 -7.48 -0.33 15.55
C SER A 79 -6.64 -0.77 16.75
N LYS A 80 -5.38 -1.19 16.54
CA LYS A 80 -4.45 -1.50 17.63
C LYS A 80 -3.92 -0.26 18.34
N CYS A 81 -4.10 0.93 17.74
CA CYS A 81 -3.64 2.19 18.29
C CYS A 81 -2.16 2.15 18.70
N ASN A 82 -1.32 1.60 17.82
CA ASN A 82 0.14 1.64 17.94
C ASN A 82 0.73 2.19 16.65
N TYR A 83 1.44 3.32 16.75
CA TYR A 83 2.06 3.99 15.61
C TYR A 83 3.34 3.26 15.20
N GLU A 84 3.17 2.21 14.41
CA GLU A 84 4.25 1.49 13.75
C GLU A 84 3.70 0.83 12.47
N HIS A 85 4.60 0.47 11.55
CA HIS A 85 4.21 -0.27 10.36
C HIS A 85 3.72 -1.68 10.67
N SER A 86 2.76 -2.18 9.90
CA SER A 86 2.31 -3.57 10.02
C SER A 86 3.37 -4.58 9.58
N ASP A 87 3.25 -5.83 10.05
CA ASP A 87 4.03 -6.94 9.48
C ASP A 87 3.49 -7.26 8.07
N LEU A 88 3.99 -6.52 7.07
CA LEU A 88 3.55 -6.63 5.68
C LEU A 88 3.80 -8.02 5.06
N LYS A 89 4.70 -8.83 5.63
CA LYS A 89 4.88 -10.23 5.20
C LYS A 89 3.62 -11.04 5.42
N SER A 90 2.91 -10.80 6.52
CA SER A 90 1.62 -11.42 6.84
C SER A 90 0.49 -11.01 5.90
N TYR A 91 0.68 -9.96 5.08
CA TYR A 91 -0.34 -9.45 4.15
C TYR A 91 -0.21 -10.06 2.75
N CYS A 92 0.79 -10.90 2.50
CA CYS A 92 0.85 -11.65 1.25
C CYS A 92 -0.43 -12.45 1.00
N GLY A 93 -0.90 -12.45 -0.25
CA GLY A 93 -2.16 -13.05 -0.68
C GLY A 93 -3.37 -12.10 -0.56
N THR A 94 -3.26 -11.01 0.21
CA THR A 94 -4.38 -10.07 0.39
C THR A 94 -4.80 -9.48 -0.96
N ALA A 95 -6.08 -9.63 -1.30
CA ALA A 95 -6.64 -9.24 -2.60
C ALA A 95 -5.91 -9.84 -3.83
N GLY A 96 -5.20 -10.97 -3.64
CA GLY A 96 -4.42 -11.67 -4.67
C GLY A 96 -3.00 -11.15 -4.84
N PHE A 97 -2.59 -10.10 -4.10
CA PHE A 97 -1.28 -9.50 -4.21
C PHE A 97 -0.22 -10.32 -3.50
N TYR A 98 1.00 -10.30 -4.04
CA TYR A 98 2.12 -11.05 -3.48
C TYR A 98 2.88 -10.23 -2.42
N ASN A 99 2.73 -8.92 -2.46
CA ASN A 99 3.18 -7.98 -1.45
C ASN A 99 2.12 -6.86 -1.31
N VAL A 100 2.11 -6.24 -0.15
CA VAL A 100 1.29 -5.08 0.16
C VAL A 100 2.22 -4.01 0.69
N GLY A 101 2.06 -2.78 0.22
CA GLY A 101 2.78 -1.61 0.73
C GLY A 101 1.88 -0.85 1.68
N GLU A 102 2.43 0.03 2.50
CA GLU A 102 1.68 0.73 3.53
C GLU A 102 2.23 2.14 3.74
N ASN A 103 1.34 3.12 3.74
CA ASN A 103 1.61 4.45 4.27
C ASN A 103 0.85 4.59 5.59
N ILE A 104 1.51 5.17 6.59
CA ILE A 104 0.91 5.47 7.89
C ILE A 104 1.14 6.92 8.28
N ALA A 105 0.20 7.50 9.00
CA ALA A 105 0.30 8.86 9.52
C ALA A 105 -0.55 9.00 10.77
N TYR A 106 -0.18 9.94 11.62
CA TYR A 106 -0.98 10.35 12.75
C TYR A 106 -0.91 11.87 12.89
N ALA A 107 -1.92 12.45 13.52
CA ALA A 107 -1.81 13.78 14.08
C ALA A 107 -2.67 13.88 15.35
N SER A 108 -2.27 14.76 16.26
CA SER A 108 -3.08 15.11 17.42
C SER A 108 -4.38 15.75 16.97
N ILE A 109 -5.47 15.41 17.64
CA ILE A 109 -6.77 16.08 17.48
C ILE A 109 -7.21 16.63 18.83
N SER A 110 -7.80 17.82 18.80
CA SER A 110 -8.28 18.54 19.98
C SER A 110 -9.77 18.84 19.85
N ASN A 111 -10.12 19.66 18.86
CA ASN A 111 -11.45 20.22 18.68
C ASN A 111 -12.16 19.72 17.41
N GLU A 112 -11.52 18.88 16.60
CA GLU A 112 -12.07 18.34 15.37
C GLU A 112 -13.30 17.47 15.66
N ASN A 113 -14.41 17.76 14.98
CA ASN A 113 -15.63 16.97 15.09
C ASN A 113 -15.53 15.69 14.24
N ILE A 114 -14.89 14.66 14.79
CA ILE A 114 -14.70 13.37 14.10
C ILE A 114 -16.01 12.57 13.94
N GLU A 115 -17.12 13.03 14.51
CA GLU A 115 -18.44 12.47 14.19
C GLU A 115 -18.95 12.95 12.82
N ASP A 116 -18.53 14.14 12.39
CA ASP A 116 -18.80 14.67 11.07
C ASP A 116 -17.90 13.98 10.02
N GLU A 117 -18.55 13.27 9.10
CA GLU A 117 -17.86 12.57 8.02
C GLU A 117 -17.07 13.52 7.11
N SER A 118 -17.55 14.75 6.89
CA SER A 118 -16.88 15.72 6.04
C SER A 118 -15.51 16.13 6.60
N GLU A 119 -15.42 16.23 7.94
CA GLU A 119 -14.18 16.54 8.65
C GLU A 119 -13.19 15.38 8.57
N VAL A 120 -13.66 14.14 8.74
CA VAL A 120 -12.83 12.94 8.52
C VAL A 120 -12.28 12.90 7.09
N ILE A 121 -13.14 13.18 6.10
CA ILE A 121 -12.73 13.23 4.68
C ILE A 121 -11.68 14.32 4.43
N ARG A 122 -11.83 15.50 5.04
CA ARG A 122 -10.87 16.61 4.94
C ARG A 122 -9.50 16.18 5.47
N LEU A 123 -9.44 15.67 6.72
CA LEU A 123 -8.21 15.22 7.36
C LEU A 123 -7.51 14.09 6.59
N MET A 124 -8.29 13.15 6.03
CA MET A 124 -7.75 12.08 5.19
C MET A 124 -7.12 12.60 3.90
N LYS A 125 -7.71 13.63 3.28
CA LYS A 125 -7.15 14.25 2.07
C LYS A 125 -5.89 15.06 2.38
N GLU A 126 -5.89 15.81 3.47
CA GLU A 126 -4.70 16.55 3.94
C GLU A 126 -3.55 15.60 4.22
N THR A 127 -3.80 14.52 4.97
CA THR A 127 -2.80 13.48 5.22
C THR A 127 -2.24 12.89 3.92
N ALA A 128 -3.10 12.62 2.93
CA ALA A 128 -2.65 12.12 1.64
C ALA A 128 -1.88 13.18 0.83
N GLN A 129 -2.20 14.47 0.98
CA GLN A 129 -1.45 15.57 0.38
C GLN A 129 -0.06 15.69 1.01
N ASP A 130 0.05 15.55 2.34
CA ASP A 130 1.32 15.60 3.06
C ASP A 130 2.27 14.48 2.60
N TRP A 131 1.74 13.26 2.50
CA TRP A 131 2.46 12.13 1.91
C TRP A 131 2.90 12.41 0.47
N TRP A 132 2.03 13.04 -0.33
CA TRP A 132 2.34 13.36 -1.71
C TRP A 132 3.42 14.43 -1.82
N ASP A 133 3.35 15.48 -1.01
CA ASP A 133 4.23 16.65 -1.00
C ASP A 133 5.69 16.34 -0.71
N GLU A 134 5.98 15.12 -0.22
CA GLU A 134 7.34 14.58 -0.21
C GLU A 134 8.00 14.55 -1.61
N TYR A 135 7.24 14.65 -2.71
CA TYR A 135 7.79 14.82 -4.06
C TYR A 135 8.75 16.01 -4.16
N LYS A 136 8.57 17.04 -3.32
CA LYS A 136 9.45 18.23 -3.26
C LYS A 136 10.87 17.88 -2.81
N HIS A 137 11.03 16.73 -2.16
CA HIS A 137 12.29 16.21 -1.61
C HIS A 137 12.87 15.04 -2.43
N TYR A 138 12.12 14.55 -3.43
CA TYR A 138 12.49 13.41 -4.26
C TYR A 138 13.05 13.86 -5.61
N ARG A 139 14.20 13.31 -6.02
CA ARG A 139 14.79 13.51 -7.35
C ARG A 139 14.59 12.24 -8.18
N TYR A 140 13.78 12.33 -9.24
CA TYR A 140 13.44 11.18 -10.07
C TYR A 140 14.67 10.50 -10.71
N ASP A 141 15.54 11.27 -11.35
CA ASP A 141 16.65 10.74 -12.15
C ASP A 141 17.69 10.00 -11.32
N THR A 142 18.02 10.55 -10.15
CA THR A 142 18.99 9.94 -9.23
C THR A 142 18.33 8.97 -8.24
N ARG A 143 17.00 8.98 -8.15
CA ARG A 143 16.21 8.37 -7.07
C ARG A 143 16.61 8.88 -5.68
N GLY A 144 17.26 10.05 -5.62
CA GLY A 144 17.72 10.65 -4.39
C GLY A 144 16.56 11.21 -3.58
N CYS A 145 16.64 11.07 -2.27
CA CYS A 145 15.72 11.70 -1.32
C CYS A 145 16.54 12.42 -0.25
N ASN A 146 16.21 13.67 0.04
CA ASN A 146 16.92 14.44 1.08
C ASN A 146 16.13 14.55 2.40
N ARG A 147 14.96 13.90 2.49
CA ARG A 147 14.12 13.79 3.69
C ARG A 147 13.42 12.42 3.72
N VAL A 148 12.11 12.40 3.98
CA VAL A 148 11.23 11.25 3.77
C VAL A 148 10.59 11.41 2.40
N CYS A 149 10.62 10.35 1.58
CA CYS A 149 9.98 10.31 0.25
C CYS A 149 9.20 9.02 0.01
N SER A 150 9.23 8.09 0.97
CA SER A 150 8.66 6.75 0.81
C SER A 150 7.15 6.79 0.66
N HIS A 151 6.46 7.76 1.28
CA HIS A 151 5.03 7.89 1.14
C HIS A 151 4.66 8.37 -0.26
N TYR A 152 5.37 9.39 -0.77
CA TYR A 152 5.21 9.87 -2.14
C TYR A 152 5.48 8.75 -3.16
N THR A 153 6.62 8.07 -3.07
CA THR A 153 6.98 7.04 -4.07
C THR A 153 6.01 5.85 -4.03
N GLN A 154 5.43 5.52 -2.88
CA GLN A 154 4.35 4.54 -2.77
C GLN A 154 3.06 5.00 -3.46
N MET A 155 2.65 6.27 -3.26
CA MET A 155 1.47 6.85 -3.91
C MET A 155 1.66 7.04 -5.42
N ALA A 156 2.88 7.38 -5.86
CA ALA A 156 3.27 7.61 -7.25
C ALA A 156 3.66 6.32 -7.98
N SER A 157 3.65 5.16 -7.32
CA SER A 157 4.08 3.92 -7.96
C SER A 157 3.09 3.46 -9.04
N ALA A 158 3.56 3.37 -10.28
CA ALA A 158 2.76 3.01 -11.44
C ALA A 158 2.29 1.54 -11.44
N THR A 159 2.93 0.67 -10.64
CA THR A 159 2.59 -0.76 -10.51
C THR A 159 1.47 -1.00 -9.48
N VAL A 160 1.27 -0.04 -8.56
CA VAL A 160 0.12 -0.01 -7.64
C VAL A 160 -1.15 0.28 -8.42
N HIS A 161 -2.18 -0.53 -8.20
CA HIS A 161 -3.49 -0.36 -8.85
C HIS A 161 -4.67 -0.60 -7.92
N LYS A 162 -4.42 -0.94 -6.66
CA LYS A 162 -5.43 -0.93 -5.62
C LYS A 162 -4.93 -0.27 -4.35
N VAL A 163 -5.86 0.38 -3.65
CA VAL A 163 -5.64 0.97 -2.33
C VAL A 163 -6.83 0.64 -1.42
N GLY A 164 -6.57 0.51 -0.13
CA GLY A 164 -7.59 0.46 0.90
C GLY A 164 -7.07 1.06 2.19
N CYS A 165 -7.82 2.01 2.74
CA CYS A 165 -7.40 2.81 3.88
C CYS A 165 -8.33 2.64 5.09
N ALA A 166 -7.82 3.05 6.24
CA ALA A 166 -8.56 3.20 7.48
C ALA A 166 -8.16 4.51 8.18
N PHE A 167 -9.08 5.03 8.97
CA PHE A 167 -8.91 6.18 9.84
C PHE A 167 -9.50 5.81 11.19
N THR A 168 -8.68 5.82 12.24
CA THR A 168 -9.10 5.54 13.62
C THR A 168 -8.70 6.70 14.52
N VAL A 169 -9.37 6.85 15.66
CA VAL A 169 -8.99 7.77 16.73
C VAL A 169 -8.59 6.97 17.95
N CYS A 170 -7.44 7.33 18.52
CA CYS A 170 -6.80 6.64 19.63
C CYS A 170 -6.48 7.64 20.75
N GLN A 171 -6.56 7.19 22.01
CA GLN A 171 -6.06 7.95 23.16
C GLN A 171 -5.65 7.03 24.32
N PRO A 172 -4.34 6.91 24.63
CA PRO A 172 -3.24 7.42 23.83
C PRO A 172 -3.15 6.68 22.49
N LEU A 173 -2.42 7.23 21.52
CA LEU A 173 -1.80 6.44 20.46
C LEU A 173 -0.43 5.99 20.98
N SER A 174 -0.18 4.68 21.08
CA SER A 174 1.14 4.18 21.48
C SER A 174 2.17 4.46 20.39
N GLY A 175 3.46 4.53 20.76
CA GLY A 175 4.56 4.73 19.80
C GLY A 175 4.80 6.18 19.39
N VAL A 176 3.95 7.11 19.84
CA VAL A 176 4.17 8.55 19.73
C VAL A 176 4.48 9.08 21.13
N GLY A 177 5.45 9.99 21.28
CA GLY A 177 5.98 10.46 22.57
C GLY A 177 5.01 11.33 23.39
N TRP A 178 3.71 11.13 23.25
CA TRP A 178 2.62 11.93 23.80
C TRP A 178 1.34 11.08 23.96
N SER A 179 0.51 11.41 24.96
CA SER A 179 -0.61 10.55 25.40
C SER A 179 -2.02 11.07 25.11
N GLY A 180 -2.16 12.16 24.35
CA GLY A 180 -3.47 12.69 24.05
C GLY A 180 -4.15 12.02 22.86
N ARG A 181 -5.24 12.63 22.43
CA ARG A 181 -6.11 12.11 21.37
C ARG A 181 -5.46 12.33 20.01
N ALA A 182 -5.30 11.28 19.22
CA ALA A 182 -4.76 11.37 17.86
C ALA A 182 -5.62 10.57 16.89
N TYR A 183 -5.71 11.01 15.64
CA TYR A 183 -6.09 10.09 14.58
C TYR A 183 -4.88 9.27 14.11
N PHE A 184 -5.14 8.05 13.68
CA PHE A 184 -4.16 7.17 13.03
C PHE A 184 -4.74 6.70 11.70
N MET A 185 -4.07 7.10 10.61
CA MET A 185 -4.44 6.76 9.24
C MET A 185 -3.47 5.74 8.67
N VAL A 186 -4.02 4.66 8.12
CA VAL A 186 -3.26 3.59 7.46
C VAL A 186 -3.84 3.39 6.07
N CYS A 187 -3.02 3.44 5.03
CA CYS A 187 -3.39 3.08 3.66
C CYS A 187 -2.53 1.93 3.15
N ASN A 188 -3.17 0.84 2.76
CA ASN A 188 -2.52 -0.32 2.17
C ASN A 188 -2.64 -0.33 0.65
N TYR A 189 -1.54 -0.63 -0.04
CA TYR A 189 -1.38 -0.54 -1.49
C TYR A 189 -1.04 -1.90 -2.11
N GLY A 190 -1.71 -2.22 -3.22
CA GLY A 190 -1.52 -3.46 -3.95
C GLY A 190 -1.16 -3.21 -5.43
N ASN A 191 0.00 -3.64 -5.91
CA ASN A 191 1.13 -4.25 -5.18
C ASN A 191 1.86 -3.24 -4.28
N GLY A 192 2.62 -3.72 -3.29
CA GLY A 192 3.53 -2.91 -2.46
C GLY A 192 4.88 -2.62 -3.12
N ASP A 193 4.89 -2.33 -4.42
CA ASP A 193 6.08 -2.37 -5.27
C ASP A 193 6.90 -1.08 -5.26
N ASN A 194 7.01 -0.41 -4.11
CA ASN A 194 7.84 0.78 -3.94
C ASN A 194 9.30 0.39 -3.69
N TRP A 195 9.99 -0.04 -4.75
CA TRP A 195 11.34 -0.58 -4.64
C TRP A 195 12.41 0.50 -4.83
N SER A 196 13.45 0.50 -3.99
CA SER A 196 14.56 1.46 -4.07
C SER A 196 15.41 1.32 -5.34
N ASP A 197 15.35 0.18 -6.02
CA ASP A 197 16.16 -0.12 -7.20
C ASP A 197 15.61 0.47 -8.50
N ARG A 198 14.49 1.21 -8.49
CA ARG A 198 13.91 1.87 -9.68
C ARG A 198 13.01 3.05 -9.31
N PRO A 199 12.80 4.01 -10.22
CA PRO A 199 11.82 5.06 -10.01
C PRO A 199 10.39 4.50 -9.87
N PRO A 200 9.46 5.24 -9.23
CA PRO A 200 8.10 4.77 -8.98
C PRO A 200 7.27 4.58 -10.26
N TYR A 201 7.62 5.27 -11.35
CA TYR A 201 6.94 5.21 -12.64
C TYR A 201 7.97 5.31 -13.76
N ILE A 202 7.53 5.19 -15.02
CA ILE A 202 8.38 5.49 -16.19
C ILE A 202 7.95 6.80 -16.83
N THR A 203 8.91 7.52 -17.39
CA THR A 203 8.70 8.77 -18.11
C THR A 203 9.01 8.63 -19.60
N GLY A 204 8.48 9.53 -20.42
CA GLY A 204 8.65 9.56 -21.86
C GLY A 204 7.59 10.42 -22.57
N SER A 205 7.65 10.45 -23.90
CA SER A 205 6.67 11.12 -24.75
C SER A 205 5.41 10.28 -24.99
N GLU A 206 5.57 8.97 -25.09
CA GLU A 206 4.49 8.03 -25.44
C GLU A 206 3.92 7.31 -24.22
N MET A 207 2.59 7.08 -24.23
CA MET A 207 1.91 6.27 -23.22
C MET A 207 2.34 4.80 -23.31
N LYS A 208 2.78 4.25 -22.17
CA LYS A 208 3.29 2.89 -22.02
C LYS A 208 2.46 2.13 -20.98
N CYS A 209 1.14 2.12 -21.18
CA CYS A 209 0.24 1.43 -20.27
C CYS A 209 0.50 -0.09 -20.24
N PRO A 210 0.40 -0.73 -19.05
CA PRO A 210 0.48 -2.18 -18.96
C PRO A 210 -0.58 -2.83 -19.86
N PRO A 211 -0.30 -3.96 -20.54
CA PRO A 211 -1.28 -4.52 -21.47
C PRO A 211 -2.59 -5.00 -20.80
N THR A 212 -2.58 -5.25 -19.49
CA THR A 212 -3.79 -5.49 -18.67
C THR A 212 -4.66 -4.25 -18.44
N TYR A 213 -4.08 -3.06 -18.60
CA TYR A 213 -4.67 -1.73 -18.40
C TYR A 213 -4.42 -0.83 -19.62
N ALA A 214 -4.70 -1.35 -20.81
CA ALA A 214 -4.31 -0.75 -22.08
C ALA A 214 -5.10 0.51 -22.50
N THR A 215 -6.13 0.91 -21.74
CA THR A 215 -6.94 2.10 -22.05
C THR A 215 -6.39 3.29 -21.30
N VAL A 216 -6.39 4.48 -21.90
CA VAL A 216 -6.00 5.72 -21.21
C VAL A 216 -7.25 6.53 -20.91
N GLU A 217 -7.44 6.90 -19.67
CA GLU A 217 -8.53 7.77 -19.21
C GLU A 217 -7.91 8.92 -18.41
N ASN A 218 -8.00 10.14 -18.93
CA ASN A 218 -7.45 11.34 -18.30
C ASN A 218 -5.95 11.24 -17.94
N GLY A 219 -5.16 10.55 -18.77
CA GLY A 219 -3.73 10.33 -18.54
C GLY A 219 -3.40 9.10 -17.67
N LEU A 220 -4.40 8.44 -17.09
CA LEU A 220 -4.20 7.21 -16.30
C LEU A 220 -4.52 5.96 -17.13
N CYS A 221 -3.68 4.94 -16.98
CA CYS A 221 -3.88 3.60 -17.51
C CYS A 221 -5.03 2.91 -16.77
N SER A 222 -6.04 2.48 -17.52
CA SER A 222 -7.30 1.94 -17.05
C SER A 222 -7.79 0.81 -17.95
N GLY A 223 -9.02 0.35 -17.72
CA GLY A 223 -9.55 -0.85 -18.36
C GLY A 223 -9.04 -2.13 -17.72
N ARG A 224 -9.82 -3.22 -17.82
CA ARG A 224 -9.32 -4.58 -17.55
C ARG A 224 -9.42 -5.36 -18.83
N ARG A 225 -8.32 -5.48 -19.56
CA ARG A 225 -8.22 -6.44 -20.65
C ARG A 225 -7.57 -7.71 -20.13
N LYS A 226 -8.19 -8.86 -20.43
CA LYS A 226 -7.49 -10.14 -20.30
C LYS A 226 -6.36 -10.12 -21.32
N LEU A 227 -5.15 -10.47 -20.88
CA LEU A 227 -3.98 -10.49 -21.75
C LEU A 227 -4.22 -11.43 -22.94
N PRO A 228 -4.08 -10.96 -24.18
CA PRO A 228 -4.01 -11.83 -25.35
C PRO A 228 -2.95 -12.92 -25.17
N LYS A 229 -3.19 -14.11 -25.72
CA LYS A 229 -2.27 -15.25 -25.59
C LYS A 229 -0.84 -14.94 -26.04
N HIS A 230 -0.69 -14.13 -27.08
CA HIS A 230 0.62 -13.73 -27.59
C HIS A 230 1.38 -12.76 -26.68
N LEU A 231 0.71 -12.08 -25.74
CA LEU A 231 1.33 -11.11 -24.80
C LEU A 231 1.68 -11.74 -23.44
N CYS A 232 1.22 -12.95 -23.16
CA CYS A 232 1.62 -13.70 -21.97
C CYS A 232 2.73 -14.69 -22.35
N LYS A 233 3.97 -14.19 -22.38
CA LYS A 233 5.16 -14.97 -22.71
C LYS A 233 6.25 -14.76 -21.66
N ASP A 234 7.10 -15.76 -21.51
CA ASP A 234 8.30 -15.65 -20.70
C ASP A 234 9.36 -14.81 -21.44
N VAL A 235 10.11 -14.02 -20.68
CA VAL A 235 11.24 -13.23 -21.17
C VAL A 235 12.50 -14.10 -21.24
N LYS A 236 12.64 -15.06 -20.32
CA LYS A 236 13.75 -16.02 -20.27
C LYS A 236 13.40 -17.31 -21.01
N SER A 237 14.42 -18.12 -21.25
CA SER A 237 14.27 -19.37 -22.00
C SER A 237 13.32 -20.32 -21.27
N GLU A 238 12.63 -21.18 -22.04
CA GLU A 238 11.75 -22.20 -21.46
C GLU A 238 12.52 -23.11 -20.48
N LYS A 239 13.76 -23.48 -20.83
CA LYS A 239 14.64 -24.29 -19.97
C LYS A 239 14.86 -23.63 -18.62
N ASP A 240 15.23 -22.35 -18.59
CA ASP A 240 15.49 -21.62 -17.35
C ASP A 240 14.21 -21.43 -16.52
N CYS A 241 13.12 -21.02 -17.17
CA CYS A 241 11.86 -20.79 -16.50
C CYS A 241 11.29 -22.08 -15.88
N GLN A 242 11.36 -23.22 -16.59
CA GLN A 242 10.94 -24.51 -16.02
C GLN A 242 11.86 -24.95 -14.88
N PHE A 243 13.18 -24.77 -15.02
CA PHE A 243 14.13 -25.07 -13.95
C PHE A 243 13.79 -24.30 -12.66
N TRP A 244 13.68 -22.97 -12.74
CA TRP A 244 13.35 -22.14 -11.57
C TRP A 244 11.95 -22.41 -11.02
N LYS A 245 10.97 -22.71 -11.87
CA LYS A 245 9.64 -23.14 -11.42
C LYS A 245 9.74 -24.41 -10.59
N ASN A 246 10.49 -25.40 -11.03
CA ASN A 246 10.68 -26.67 -10.33
C ASN A 246 11.46 -26.48 -9.01
N SER A 247 12.33 -25.46 -8.92
CA SER A 247 12.95 -25.04 -7.65
C SER A 247 12.00 -24.31 -6.69
N GLY A 248 10.72 -24.14 -7.05
CA GLY A 248 9.72 -23.47 -6.22
C GLY A 248 9.72 -21.94 -6.32
N ASN A 249 10.49 -21.35 -7.25
CA ASN A 249 10.64 -19.90 -7.34
C ASN A 249 9.34 -19.18 -7.78
N CYS A 250 8.35 -19.92 -8.29
CA CYS A 250 7.01 -19.39 -8.57
C CYS A 250 6.11 -19.25 -7.32
N LYS A 251 6.53 -19.71 -6.14
CA LYS A 251 5.75 -19.56 -4.90
C LYS A 251 5.53 -18.08 -4.60
N LYS A 252 4.28 -17.64 -4.49
CA LYS A 252 3.91 -16.23 -4.33
C LYS A 252 4.39 -15.60 -3.02
N CYS A 253 4.17 -16.30 -1.91
CA CYS A 253 4.39 -15.79 -0.56
C CYS A 253 5.62 -16.40 0.10
N GLY A 254 6.37 -15.58 0.85
CA GLY A 254 7.57 -16.01 1.56
C GLY A 254 8.72 -16.41 0.64
N ASN A 255 8.76 -15.85 -0.57
CA ASN A 255 9.73 -16.21 -1.59
C ASN A 255 10.34 -14.95 -2.23
N TYR A 256 11.64 -14.79 -2.02
CA TYR A 256 12.41 -13.67 -2.53
C TYR A 256 12.45 -13.64 -4.08
N PHE A 257 12.47 -14.81 -4.71
CA PHE A 257 12.57 -14.94 -6.18
C PHE A 257 11.25 -14.68 -6.91
N TYR A 258 10.11 -14.58 -6.21
CA TYR A 258 8.82 -14.42 -6.88
C TYR A 258 8.73 -13.15 -7.73
N ARG A 259 9.38 -12.05 -7.29
CA ARG A 259 9.47 -10.81 -8.07
C ARG A 259 10.18 -11.06 -9.41
N PHE A 260 11.36 -11.65 -9.34
CA PHE A 260 12.15 -12.01 -10.52
C PHE A 260 11.35 -12.93 -11.45
N MET A 261 10.70 -13.95 -10.90
CA MET A 261 9.91 -14.91 -11.65
C MET A 261 8.69 -14.28 -12.33
N ARG A 262 7.99 -13.33 -11.70
CA ARG A 262 6.91 -12.60 -12.38
C ARG A 262 7.42 -11.77 -13.54
N GLU A 263 8.58 -11.13 -13.40
CA GLU A 263 9.10 -10.23 -14.43
C GLU A 263 9.71 -11.00 -15.61
N ASN A 264 10.27 -12.19 -15.34
CA ASN A 264 11.04 -12.96 -16.32
C ASN A 264 10.33 -14.22 -16.83
N CYS A 265 9.48 -14.85 -16.02
CA CYS A 265 8.77 -16.08 -16.33
C CYS A 265 7.24 -16.00 -16.01
N PRO A 266 6.54 -14.91 -16.39
CA PRO A 266 5.13 -14.71 -16.02
C PRO A 266 4.18 -15.76 -16.59
N ALA A 267 4.48 -16.37 -17.74
CA ALA A 267 3.65 -17.41 -18.33
C ALA A 267 3.89 -18.75 -17.62
N THR A 268 5.16 -19.13 -17.43
CA THR A 268 5.53 -20.37 -16.72
C THR A 268 5.01 -20.40 -15.27
N CYS A 269 5.08 -19.27 -14.55
CA CYS A 269 4.55 -19.17 -13.20
C CYS A 269 3.03 -18.90 -13.13
N GLY A 270 2.34 -18.84 -14.28
CA GLY A 270 0.90 -18.58 -14.34
C GLY A 270 0.49 -17.21 -13.79
N VAL A 271 1.41 -16.25 -13.77
CA VAL A 271 1.17 -14.87 -13.31
C VAL A 271 0.27 -14.14 -14.30
N CYS A 272 0.50 -14.36 -15.59
CA CYS A 272 -0.47 -14.01 -16.62
C CYS A 272 -1.22 -15.26 -17.08
N LYS A 273 -2.52 -15.11 -17.37
CA LYS A 273 -3.34 -16.17 -17.95
C LYS A 273 -3.82 -15.72 -19.33
N ALA A 274 -3.35 -16.40 -20.36
CA ALA A 274 -3.89 -16.28 -21.71
C ALA A 274 -5.34 -16.80 -21.74
N LYS A 275 -6.22 -16.14 -22.49
CA LYS A 275 -7.45 -16.80 -22.93
C LYS A 275 -7.11 -17.83 -24.02
N LYS A 276 -7.77 -18.99 -23.96
CA LYS A 276 -7.89 -19.90 -25.10
C LYS A 276 -8.74 -19.24 -26.18
#